data_AF-A0A192GQK9-F1
#
_entry.id   AF-A0A192GQK9-F1
#
_cell.length_a   1.000
_cell.length_b   1.000
_cell.length_c   1.000
_cell.angle_alpha   90.00
_cell.angle_beta   90.00
_cell.angle_gamma   90.00
#
_symmetry.space_group_name_H-M   'P 1'
#
loop_
_entity.id
_entity.type
_entity.pdbx_description
1 polymer ?
#
loop_
_entity_poly.entity_id
_entity_poly.type
_entity_poly.pdbx_seq_one_letter_code
_entity_poly.pdbx_strand_id
1 'polypeptide(L)' 'LPALFNICLLLFLVMFIFAIFGMSFFMHVKDKSGLDDVYNFKTFGQSMILLFQMSTSAGWDG' A
#
# COMPACT_ATOMS: atom_id res chain seq x y z
N LEU A 1 -21.09 15.31 1.61
CA LEU A 1 -20.67 13.99 2.13
C LEU A 1 -20.78 12.82 1.13
N PRO A 2 -21.81 12.67 0.27
CA PRO A 2 -21.88 11.52 -0.66
C PRO A 2 -20.76 11.50 -1.71
N ALA A 3 -20.30 12.67 -2.17
CA ALA A 3 -19.17 12.76 -3.13
C ALA A 3 -17.83 12.29 -2.53
N LEU A 4 -17.57 12.57 -1.24
CA LEU A 4 -16.34 12.15 -0.56
C LEU A 4 -16.30 10.62 -0.41
N PHE A 5 -17.43 10.00 -0.09
CA PHE A 5 -17.53 8.54 0.03
C PHE A 5 -17.17 7.83 -1.29
N ASN A 6 -17.66 8.34 -2.42
CA ASN A 6 -17.34 7.78 -3.74
C ASN A 6 -15.83 7.89 -4.06
N ILE A 7 -15.21 9.01 -3.71
CA ILE A 7 -13.76 9.21 -3.88
C ILE A 7 -12.98 8.23 -2.99
N CYS A 8 -13.37 8.08 -1.72
CA CYS A 8 -12.74 7.11 -0.82
C CYS A 8 -12.90 5.67 -1.31
N LEU A 9 -14.07 5.32 -1.86
CA LEU A 9 -14.33 3.99 -2.39
C LEU A 9 -13.48 3.71 -3.65
N LEU A 10 -13.35 4.70 -4.53
CA LEU A 10 -12.46 4.61 -5.68
C LEU A 10 -11.00 4.47 -5.24
N LEU A 11 -10.55 5.28 -4.28
CA LEU A 11 -9.20 5.20 -3.72
C LEU A 11 -8.94 3.82 -3.10
N PHE A 12 -9.89 3.28 -2.34
CA PHE A 12 -9.80 1.95 -1.75
C PHE A 12 -9.68 0.85 -2.82
N LEU A 13 -10.46 0.94 -3.90
CA LEU A 13 -10.37 0.00 -5.03
C LEU A 13 -8.98 0.05 -5.68
N VAL A 14 -8.44 1.25 -5.90
CA VAL A 14 -7.10 1.43 -6.46
C VAL A 14 -6.04 0.84 -5.53
N MET A 15 -6.08 1.14 -4.23
CA MET A 15 -5.17 0.57 -3.23
C MET A 15 -5.27 -0.96 -3.19
N PHE A 16 -6.48 -1.52 -3.29
CA PHE A 16 -6.68 -2.97 -3.32
C PHE A 16 -5.96 -3.63 -4.51
N ILE A 17 -6.12 -3.07 -5.71
CA ILE A 17 -5.47 -3.59 -6.93
C ILE A 17 -3.94 -3.54 -6.77
N PHE A 18 -3.42 -2.41 -6.28
CA PHE A 18 -1.98 -2.25 -6.05
C PHE A 18 -1.45 -3.16 -4.94
N ALA A 19 -2.24 -3.50 -3.92
CA ALA A 19 -1.84 -4.43 -2.87
C ALA A 19 -1.63 -5.84 -3.43
N ILE A 20 -2.55 -6.30 -4.30
CA ILE A 20 -2.44 -7.61 -4.97
C ILE A 20 -1.21 -7.67 -5.87
N PHE A 21 -1.00 -6.65 -6.72
CA PHE A 21 0.21 -6.58 -7.55
C PHE A 21 1.48 -6.46 -6.71
N GLY A 22 1.44 -5.66 -5.64
CA GLY A 22 2.55 -5.45 -4.72
C GLY A 22 3.03 -6.76 -4.09
N MET A 23 2.09 -7.58 -3.58
CA MET A 23 2.41 -8.91 -3.06
C MET A 23 2.98 -9.83 -4.14
N SER A 24 2.39 -9.86 -5.34
CA SER A 24 2.86 -10.76 -6.40
C SER A 24 4.29 -10.46 -6.85
N PHE A 25 4.73 -9.20 -6.83
CA PHE A 25 6.06 -8.81 -7.31
C PHE A 25 7.09 -8.60 -6.19
N PHE A 26 6.68 -8.09 -5.03
CA PHE A 26 7.58 -7.62 -3.98
C PHE A 26 7.55 -8.45 -2.68
N MET A 27 6.78 -9.55 -2.62
CA MET A 27 6.70 -10.41 -1.42
C MET A 27 8.05 -10.96 -0.94
N HIS A 28 9.01 -11.19 -1.84
CA HIS A 28 10.32 -11.78 -1.53
C HIS A 28 11.47 -10.78 -1.57
N VAL A 29 11.18 -9.48 -1.69
CA VAL A 29 12.24 -8.46 -1.70
C VAL A 29 12.86 -8.39 -0.30
N LYS A 30 14.20 -8.34 -0.26
CA LYS A 30 14.93 -8.11 1.00
C LYS A 30 14.59 -6.73 1.54
N ASP A 31 14.31 -6.69 2.84
CA ASP A 31 14.05 -5.46 3.57
C ASP A 31 15.24 -4.49 3.37
N LYS A 32 14.95 -3.31 2.82
CA LYS A 32 15.90 -2.24 2.47
C LYS A 32 15.25 -0.91 2.82
N SER A 33 16.00 -0.04 3.51
CA SER A 33 15.79 1.38 3.93
C SER A 33 14.37 1.96 4.09
N GLY A 34 13.38 1.60 3.26
CA GLY A 34 11.95 1.91 3.41
C GLY A 34 11.02 0.71 3.63
N LEU A 35 11.50 -0.54 3.50
CA LEU A 35 10.76 -1.77 3.80
C LEU A 35 11.24 -2.37 5.12
N ASP A 36 10.30 -2.61 6.04
CA ASP A 36 10.54 -3.13 7.38
C ASP A 36 9.46 -4.18 7.75
N ASP A 37 9.55 -4.80 8.92
CA ASP A 37 8.64 -5.87 9.37
C ASP A 37 7.15 -5.44 9.40
N VAL A 38 6.88 -4.14 9.52
CA VAL A 38 5.52 -3.58 9.50
C VAL A 38 5.10 -3.06 8.12
N TYR A 39 6.02 -2.48 7.36
CA TYR A 39 5.76 -1.83 6.08
C TYR A 39 6.36 -2.65 4.93
N ASN A 40 5.62 -3.64 4.46
CA ASN A 40 6.08 -4.55 3.40
C ASN A 40 4.93 -5.15 2.59
N PHE A 41 5.29 -5.92 1.55
CA PHE A 41 4.37 -6.63 0.68
C PHE A 41 4.26 -8.14 0.99
N LYS A 42 4.61 -8.58 2.21
CA LYS A 42 4.59 -10.00 2.58
C LYS A 42 3.17 -10.51 2.83
N THR A 43 2.29 -9.65 3.36
CA THR A 43 0.87 -9.96 3.58
C THR A 43 -0.04 -8.86 3.05
N PHE A 44 -1.33 -9.20 2.86
CA PHE A 44 -2.32 -8.24 2.38
C PHE A 44 -2.49 -7.04 3.32
N GLY A 45 -2.53 -7.27 4.63
CA GLY A 45 -2.66 -6.20 5.62
C GLY A 45 -1.45 -5.26 5.62
N GLN A 46 -0.23 -5.80 5.59
CA GLN A 46 0.99 -4.99 5.52
C GLN A 46 1.05 -4.18 4.21
N SER A 47 0.65 -4.79 3.10
CA SER A 47 0.59 -4.12 1.79
C SER A 47 -0.38 -2.94 1.80
N MET A 48 -1.55 -3.10 2.43
CA MET A 48 -2.54 -2.04 2.56
C MET A 48 -2.03 -0.88 3.43
N ILE A 49 -1.33 -1.17 4.54
CA ILE A 49 -0.75 -0.14 5.42
C ILE A 49 0.35 0.64 4.70
N LEU A 50 1.25 -0.06 4.00
CA LEU A 50 2.31 0.55 3.20
C LEU A 50 1.74 1.44 2.07
N LEU A 51 0.72 0.98 1.35
CA LEU A 51 0.06 1.76 0.29
C LEU A 51 -0.69 2.98 0.84
N PHE A 52 -1.31 2.85 2.02
CA PHE A 52 -1.92 3.98 2.70
C PHE A 52 -0.88 5.05 3.07
N GLN A 53 0.28 4.66 3.58
CA GLN A 53 1.40 5.57 3.86
C GLN A 53 1.92 6.25 2.59
N MET A 54 2.09 5.51 1.50
CA MET A 54 2.48 6.10 0.21
C MET A 54 1.42 7.09 -0.31
N SER A 55 0.13 6.84 -0.08
CA SER A 55 -0.95 7.75 -0.51
C SER A 55 -0.92 9.10 0.22
N THR A 56 -0.38 9.14 1.44
CA THR A 56 -0.13 10.38 2.19
C THR A 56 1.21 11.02 1.82
N SER A 57 1.89 10.48 0.80
CA SER A 57 3.24 10.88 0.36
C SER A 57 4.30 10.73 1.45
N ALA A 58 4.07 9.87 2.45
CA ALA A 58 5.07 9.53 3.45
C ALA A 58 5.88 8.31 2.99
N GLY A 59 7.21 8.37 3.12
CA GLY A 59 8.07 7.21 2.86
C GLY A 59 8.21 6.77 1.39
N TRP A 60 7.80 7.58 0.42
CA TRP A 60 8.01 7.28 -1.01
C TRP A 60 9.47 7.46 -1.48
N ASP A 61 10.29 8.15 -0.67
CA ASP A 61 11.70 8.48 -0.96
C ASP A 61 12.65 7.27 -0.81
N GLY A 62 12.32 6.27 0.02
CA GLY A 62 12.95 4.93 0.01
C GLY A 62 14.43 4.83 0.36
#